data_AF-A0A3M1PHC8-F1
#
_entry.id   AF-A0A3M1PHC8-F1
#
_cell.length_a   1.000
_cell.length_b   1.000
_cell.length_c   1.000
_cell.angle_alpha   90.00
_cell.angle_beta   90.00
_cell.angle_gamma   90.00
#
_symmetry.space_group_name_H-M   'P 1'
#
loop_
_entity.id
_entity.type
_entity.pdbx_description
1 polymer ?
#
loop_
_entity_poly.entity_id
_entity_poly.type
_entity_poly.pdbx_seq_one_letter_code
_entity_poly.pdbx_strand_id
1 'polypeptide(L)'
;MTHFLSELNPAQQEAVTAADGPVLVLAGPGSGKTRVLIHRAGYLIRERGVEPWRLMAVTFTNKAARELKERLSAQGILSPAQLNALTVGTFHAICARILRREVERLGGFDRNFVIFDTDDQVAVVKQ
;
A
#
# COMPACT_ATOMS: atom_id res chain seq x y z
N MET A 1 -11.39 11.56 21.38
CA MET A 1 -10.87 12.05 20.09
C MET A 1 -9.38 11.79 20.07
N THR A 2 -8.90 10.94 19.16
CA THR A 2 -7.56 10.36 19.25
C THR A 2 -6.44 11.35 18.97
N HIS A 3 -5.43 11.35 19.83
CA HIS A 3 -4.25 12.22 19.81
C HIS A 3 -3.48 12.25 18.48
N PHE A 4 -3.65 11.27 17.59
CA PHE A 4 -2.93 11.25 16.32
C PHE A 4 -3.60 12.11 15.22
N LEU A 5 -4.87 12.52 15.38
CA LEU A 5 -5.53 13.44 14.43
C LEU A 5 -5.22 14.92 14.73
N SER A 6 -4.88 15.25 15.99
CA SER A 6 -4.64 16.64 16.40
C SER A 6 -3.41 17.27 15.76
N GLU A 7 -2.51 16.47 15.22
CA GLU A 7 -1.31 16.98 14.54
C GLU A 7 -1.55 17.33 13.05
N LEU A 8 -2.75 17.06 12.54
CA LEU A 8 -3.13 17.29 11.14
C LEU A 8 -3.86 18.63 10.99
N ASN A 9 -3.64 19.31 9.87
CA ASN A 9 -4.45 20.48 9.52
C ASN A 9 -5.88 20.07 9.11
N PRO A 10 -6.84 21.00 9.03
CA PRO A 10 -8.25 20.65 8.75
C PRO A 10 -8.46 19.84 7.46
N ALA A 11 -7.80 20.20 6.36
CA ALA A 11 -7.92 19.47 5.09
C ALA A 11 -7.33 18.06 5.17
N GLN A 12 -6.24 17.87 5.91
CA GLN A 12 -5.66 16.55 6.18
C GLN A 12 -6.56 15.71 7.07
N GLN A 13 -7.19 16.32 8.10
CA GLN A 13 -8.16 15.63 8.94
C GLN A 13 -9.34 15.14 8.11
N GLU A 14 -9.90 16.01 7.25
CA GLU A 14 -10.98 15.65 6.33
C GLU A 14 -10.60 14.47 5.42
N ALA A 15 -9.41 14.50 4.81
CA ALA A 15 -8.93 13.40 3.98
C ALA A 15 -8.73 12.09 4.78
N VAL A 16 -8.30 12.20 6.04
CA VAL A 16 -8.09 11.04 6.94
C VAL A 16 -9.39 10.46 7.47
N THR A 17 -10.42 11.28 7.69
CA THR A 17 -11.72 10.87 8.25
C THR A 17 -12.81 10.75 7.21
N ALA A 18 -12.49 10.92 5.93
CA ALA A 18 -13.42 10.79 4.80
C ALA A 18 -14.29 9.53 4.91
N ALA A 19 -15.54 9.64 4.44
CA ALA A 19 -16.52 8.57 4.49
C ALA A 19 -16.08 7.33 3.68
N ASP A 20 -16.83 6.23 3.81
CA ASP A 20 -16.63 5.06 2.99
C ASP A 20 -16.97 5.35 1.51
N GLY A 21 -16.28 4.69 0.59
CA GLY A 21 -16.44 4.88 -0.86
C GLY A 21 -15.23 5.53 -1.54
N PRO A 22 -15.36 5.89 -2.83
CA PRO A 22 -14.27 6.48 -3.60
C PRO A 22 -13.92 7.89 -3.10
N VAL A 23 -12.65 8.13 -2.83
CA VAL A 23 -12.13 9.44 -2.38
C VAL A 23 -10.92 9.84 -3.22
N LEU A 24 -10.92 11.05 -3.75
CA LEU A 24 -9.80 11.66 -4.46
C LEU A 24 -9.19 12.78 -3.62
N VAL A 25 -7.93 12.64 -3.24
CA VAL A 25 -7.19 13.68 -2.49
C VAL A 25 -6.22 14.39 -3.44
N LEU A 26 -6.55 15.63 -3.81
CA LEU A 26 -5.67 16.49 -4.60
C LEU A 26 -4.66 17.18 -3.69
N ALA A 27 -3.37 17.04 -4.00
CA ALA A 27 -2.32 17.43 -3.07
C ALA A 27 -1.04 17.90 -3.77
N GLY A 28 -0.67 19.17 -3.56
CA GLY A 28 0.56 19.79 -4.09
C GLY A 28 1.85 19.28 -3.41
N PRO A 29 3.04 19.54 -3.99
CA PRO A 29 4.32 19.23 -3.33
C PRO A 29 4.37 19.77 -1.89
N GLY A 30 4.95 19.01 -0.96
CA GLY A 30 5.07 19.41 0.45
C GLY A 30 3.78 19.37 1.28
N SER A 31 2.61 19.08 0.71
CA SER A 31 1.33 19.13 1.43
C SER A 31 1.07 18.00 2.45
N GLY A 32 2.03 17.08 2.63
CA GLY A 32 1.89 15.96 3.57
C GLY A 32 1.11 14.75 3.04
N LYS A 33 1.10 14.49 1.72
CA LYS A 33 0.45 13.32 1.08
C LYS A 33 0.68 12.00 1.82
N THR A 34 1.95 11.67 2.07
CA THR A 34 2.34 10.43 2.75
C THR A 34 1.81 10.39 4.18
N ARG A 35 1.80 11.55 4.87
CA ARG A 35 1.25 11.66 6.22
C ARG A 35 -0.24 11.37 6.23
N VAL A 36 -1.00 11.92 5.27
CA VAL A 36 -2.43 11.62 5.13
C VAL A 36 -2.67 10.12 4.94
N LEU A 37 -1.90 9.44 4.07
CA LEU A 37 -2.04 7.99 3.85
C LEU A 37 -1.78 7.18 5.13
N ILE A 38 -0.74 7.54 5.89
CA ILE A 38 -0.38 6.87 7.16
C ILE A 38 -1.49 7.04 8.19
N HIS A 39 -1.94 8.28 8.41
CA HIS A 39 -2.99 8.56 9.38
C HIS A 39 -4.33 7.96 8.94
N ARG A 40 -4.64 7.88 7.64
CA ARG A 40 -5.84 7.21 7.12
C ARG A 40 -5.81 5.71 7.42
N ALA A 41 -4.69 5.03 7.18
CA ALA A 41 -4.56 3.61 7.53
C ALA A 41 -4.75 3.39 9.04
N GLY A 42 -4.14 4.27 9.86
CA GLY A 42 -4.32 4.28 11.31
C GLY A 42 -5.77 4.46 11.75
N TYR A 43 -6.45 5.45 11.18
CA TYR A 43 -7.86 5.75 11.45
C TYR A 43 -8.77 4.58 11.08
N LEU A 44 -8.58 3.99 9.90
CA LEU A 44 -9.36 2.84 9.47
C LEU A 44 -9.18 1.63 10.40
N ILE A 45 -7.96 1.36 10.85
CA ILE A 45 -7.70 0.21 11.73
C ILE A 45 -8.20 0.49 13.15
N ARG A 46 -7.87 1.64 13.74
CA ARG A 46 -8.09 1.91 15.17
C ARG A 46 -9.50 2.41 15.49
N GLU A 47 -10.03 3.32 14.67
CA GLU A 47 -11.32 3.96 14.93
C GLU A 47 -12.46 3.24 14.22
N ARG A 48 -12.19 2.72 13.01
CA ARG A 48 -13.21 2.05 12.18
C ARG A 48 -13.16 0.52 12.32
N GLY A 49 -12.20 -0.03 13.06
CA GLY A 49 -12.08 -1.46 13.30
C GLY A 49 -11.79 -2.29 12.04
N VAL A 50 -11.21 -1.67 11.00
CA VAL A 50 -10.87 -2.39 9.77
C VAL A 50 -9.66 -3.28 10.03
N GLU A 51 -9.80 -4.57 9.76
CA GLU A 51 -8.70 -5.50 9.90
C GLU A 51 -7.55 -5.16 8.93
N PRO A 52 -6.28 -5.12 9.38
CA PRO A 52 -5.16 -4.67 8.55
C PRO A 52 -4.99 -5.46 7.24
N TRP A 53 -5.29 -6.76 7.22
CA TRP A 53 -5.21 -7.58 6.00
C TRP A 53 -6.30 -7.27 4.97
N ARG A 54 -7.31 -6.46 5.33
CA ARG A 54 -8.32 -5.91 4.40
C ARG A 54 -7.88 -4.58 3.78
N LEU A 55 -6.73 -4.04 4.17
CA LEU A 55 -6.17 -2.81 3.62
C LEU A 55 -5.00 -3.09 2.67
N MET A 56 -4.94 -2.33 1.59
CA MET A 56 -3.88 -2.37 0.60
C MET A 56 -3.39 -0.95 0.31
N ALA A 57 -2.09 -0.73 0.44
CA ALA A 57 -1.42 0.50 0.02
C ALA A 57 -0.49 0.22 -1.16
N VAL A 58 -0.74 0.89 -2.28
CA VAL A 58 -0.01 0.71 -3.54
C VAL A 58 0.78 1.97 -3.87
N THR A 59 2.03 1.79 -4.30
CA THR A 59 2.91 2.88 -4.75
C THR A 59 3.59 2.52 -6.07
N PHE A 60 4.27 3.48 -6.71
CA PHE A 60 4.96 3.23 -7.98
C PHE A 60 6.39 2.67 -7.82
N THR A 61 7.07 2.97 -6.71
CA THR A 61 8.49 2.62 -6.54
C THR A 61 8.71 1.78 -5.29
N ASN A 62 9.69 0.88 -5.35
CA ASN A 62 10.10 0.09 -4.18
C ASN A 62 10.62 0.97 -3.03
N LYS A 63 11.16 2.16 -3.34
CA LYS A 63 11.57 3.15 -2.33
C LYS A 63 10.37 3.72 -1.59
N ALA A 64 9.33 4.16 -2.33
CA ALA A 64 8.12 4.71 -1.72
C ALA A 64 7.37 3.66 -0.87
N ALA A 65 7.28 2.41 -1.35
CA ALA A 65 6.67 1.33 -0.59
C ALA A 65 7.41 1.06 0.74
N ARG A 66 8.75 1.01 0.70
CA ARG A 66 9.59 0.83 1.90
C ARG A 66 9.43 1.99 2.88
N GLU A 67 9.55 3.22 2.38
CA GLU A 67 9.39 4.43 3.18
C GLU A 67 8.01 4.52 3.84
N LEU A 68 6.94 4.15 3.12
CA LEU A 68 5.59 4.11 3.68
C LEU A 68 5.50 3.11 4.84
N LYS A 69 6.07 1.91 4.67
CA LYS A 69 6.09 0.86 5.71
C LYS A 69 6.92 1.29 6.93
N GLU A 70 8.08 1.88 6.71
CA GLU A 70 8.95 2.43 7.77
C GLU A 70 8.24 3.53 8.55
N ARG A 71 7.59 4.47 7.87
CA ARG A 71 6.85 5.56 8.53
C ARG A 71 5.63 5.04 9.31
N LEU A 72 4.89 4.06 8.77
CA LEU A 72 3.80 3.39 9.49
C LEU A 72 4.30 2.73 10.78
N SER A 73 5.50 2.13 10.74
CA SER A 73 6.16 1.55 11.91
C SER A 73 6.63 2.60 12.92
N ALA A 74 7.27 3.67 12.44
CA ALA A 74 7.88 4.70 13.29
C ALA A 74 6.85 5.55 14.05
N GLN A 75 5.65 5.74 13.49
CA GLN A 75 4.60 6.53 14.12
C GLN A 75 3.93 5.83 15.31
N GLY A 76 4.20 4.54 15.54
CA GLY A 76 3.58 3.78 16.64
C GLY A 76 2.04 3.67 16.53
N ILE A 77 1.48 3.98 15.35
CA ILE A 77 0.05 3.95 15.11
C ILE A 77 -0.45 2.52 15.03
N LEU A 78 0.37 1.61 14.48
CA LEU A 78 0.07 0.20 14.29
C LEU A 78 1.07 -0.66 15.05
N SER A 79 0.61 -1.77 15.64
CA SER A 79 1.50 -2.76 16.24
C SER A 79 2.32 -3.49 15.18
N PRO A 80 3.46 -4.11 15.53
CA PRO A 80 4.24 -4.92 14.58
C PRO A 80 3.42 -6.01 13.89
N ALA A 81 2.49 -6.64 14.61
CA ALA A 81 1.58 -7.64 14.04
C ALA A 81 0.62 -7.03 13.00
N GLN A 82 0.04 -5.87 13.31
CA GLN A 82 -0.85 -5.16 12.38
C GLN A 82 -0.10 -4.70 11.11
N LEU A 83 1.14 -4.21 11.26
CA LEU A 83 2.00 -3.81 10.14
C LEU A 83 2.36 -4.97 9.22
N ASN A 84 2.60 -6.15 9.79
CA ASN A 84 2.91 -7.36 9.02
C ASN A 84 1.70 -7.91 8.28
N ALA A 85 0.49 -7.72 8.81
CA ALA A 85 -0.75 -8.11 8.16
C ALA A 85 -1.17 -7.15 7.03
N LEU A 86 -0.71 -5.89 7.06
CA LEU A 86 -1.01 -4.89 6.05
C LEU A 86 -0.34 -5.23 4.71
N THR A 87 -1.09 -5.10 3.60
CA THR A 87 -0.47 -5.16 2.27
C THR A 87 0.07 -3.79 1.88
N VAL A 88 1.39 -3.66 1.76
CA VAL A 88 2.06 -2.47 1.23
C VAL A 88 3.04 -2.91 0.14
N GLY A 89 2.96 -2.30 -1.05
CA GLY A 89 3.86 -2.68 -2.15
C GLY A 89 3.74 -1.80 -3.38
N THR A 90 4.46 -2.20 -4.42
CA THR A 90 4.26 -1.64 -5.77
C THR A 90 3.16 -2.40 -6.50
N PHE A 91 2.65 -1.83 -7.60
CA PHE A 91 1.76 -2.55 -8.51
C PHE A 91 2.34 -3.92 -8.90
N HIS A 92 3.58 -3.94 -9.38
CA HIS A 92 4.27 -5.17 -9.79
C HIS A 92 4.40 -6.18 -8.64
N ALA A 93 4.85 -5.75 -7.46
CA ALA A 93 5.03 -6.66 -6.32
C ALA A 93 3.69 -7.27 -5.85
N ILE A 94 2.62 -6.47 -5.85
CA ILE A 94 1.28 -6.93 -5.44
C ILE A 94 0.71 -7.89 -6.48
N CYS A 95 0.77 -7.56 -7.77
CA CYS A 95 0.34 -8.44 -8.85
C CYS A 95 1.12 -9.76 -8.84
N ALA A 96 2.44 -9.70 -8.72
CA ALA A 96 3.28 -10.89 -8.62
C ALA A 96 2.85 -11.77 -7.43
N ARG A 97 2.65 -11.19 -6.23
CA ARG A 97 2.19 -11.95 -5.05
C ARG A 97 0.83 -12.62 -5.27
N ILE A 98 -0.11 -11.95 -5.94
CA ILE A 98 -1.41 -12.54 -6.29
C ILE A 98 -1.22 -13.72 -7.25
N LEU A 99 -0.45 -13.53 -8.33
CA LEU A 99 -0.18 -14.59 -9.30
C LEU A 99 0.56 -15.78 -8.68
N ARG A 100 1.58 -15.54 -7.85
CA ARG A 100 2.29 -16.62 -7.12
C ARG A 100 1.34 -17.49 -6.27
N ARG A 101 0.18 -16.97 -5.87
CA ARG A 101 -0.81 -17.70 -5.07
C ARG A 101 -1.89 -18.36 -5.92
N GLU A 102 -2.34 -17.70 -6.98
CA GLU A 102 -3.58 -18.07 -7.67
C GLU A 102 -3.41 -18.42 -9.16
N VAL A 103 -2.21 -18.25 -9.75
CA VAL A 103 -2.02 -18.34 -11.23
C VAL A 103 -2.38 -19.70 -11.82
N GLU A 104 -2.20 -20.79 -11.07
CA GLU A 104 -2.53 -22.14 -11.54
C GLU A 104 -4.01 -22.30 -11.91
N ARG A 105 -4.90 -21.47 -11.35
CA ARG A 105 -6.33 -21.47 -11.69
C ARG A 105 -6.62 -21.05 -13.13
N LEU A 106 -5.69 -20.36 -13.78
CA LEU A 106 -5.83 -19.96 -15.18
C LEU A 106 -5.55 -21.10 -16.17
N GLY A 107 -4.89 -22.18 -15.72
CA GLY A 107 -4.41 -23.27 -16.57
C GLY A 107 -3.19 -22.86 -17.41
N GLY A 108 -2.22 -23.78 -17.56
CA GLY A 108 -1.03 -23.54 -18.38
C GLY A 108 0.05 -22.65 -17.76
N PHE A 109 -0.10 -22.26 -16.49
CA PHE A 109 0.88 -21.44 -15.76
C PHE A 109 1.26 -22.09 -14.43
N ASP A 110 2.56 -22.11 -14.14
CA ASP A 110 3.10 -22.59 -12.86
C ASP A 110 3.32 -21.43 -11.89
N ARG A 111 3.08 -21.66 -10.59
CA ARG A 111 3.31 -20.65 -9.55
C ARG A 111 4.76 -20.17 -9.47
N ASN A 112 5.72 -20.91 -10.01
CA ASN A 112 7.15 -20.60 -10.10
C ASN A 112 7.57 -19.98 -11.45
N PHE A 113 6.64 -19.35 -12.18
CA PHE A 113 6.94 -18.57 -13.40
C PHE A 113 8.16 -17.63 -13.25
N VAL A 114 8.91 -17.43 -14.33
CA VAL A 114 10.01 -16.46 -14.35
C VAL A 114 9.47 -15.09 -14.75
N ILE A 115 9.97 -14.03 -14.12
CA ILE A 115 9.68 -12.66 -14.54
C ILE A 115 10.87 -12.23 -15.40
N PHE A 116 10.64 -12.10 -16.70
CA PHE A 116 11.66 -11.63 -17.63
C PHE A 116 11.95 -10.15 -17.41
N ASP A 117 13.23 -9.84 -17.30
CA ASP A 117 13.70 -8.47 -17.42
C ASP A 117 13.76 -8.03 -18.90
N THR A 118 14.28 -6.82 -19.13
CA THR A 118 14.38 -6.26 -20.47
C THR A 118 15.34 -7.08 -21.36
N ASP A 119 16.42 -7.62 -20.80
CA ASP A 119 17.43 -8.35 -21.56
C ASP A 119 16.89 -9.73 -21.96
N ASP A 120 16.20 -10.41 -21.05
CA ASP A 120 15.47 -11.65 -21.32
C ASP A 120 14.48 -11.48 -22.49
N GLN A 121 13.70 -10.39 -22.47
CA GLN A 121 12.72 -10.09 -23.52
C GLN A 121 13.39 -9.89 -24.89
N VAL A 122 14.50 -9.16 -24.93
CA VAL A 122 15.26 -8.94 -26.17
C VAL A 122 15.87 -10.24 -26.69
N ALA A 123 16.35 -11.11 -25.81
CA ALA A 123 16.91 -12.40 -26.19
C ALA A 123 15.89 -13.32 -26.86
N VAL A 124 14.65 -13.34 -26.35
CA VAL A 124 13.55 -14.16 -26.92
C VAL A 124 13.17 -13.69 -28.32
N VAL A 125 13.10 -12.38 -28.57
CA VAL A 125 12.72 -11.84 -29.89
C VAL A 125 13.77 -12.11 -30.97
N LYS A 126 15.03 -12.31 -30.58
CA LYS A 126 16.14 -12.57 -31.51
C LYS A 126 16.27 -14.03 -31.94
N GLN A 127 15.48 -14.94 -31.37
CA GLN A 127 15.39 -16.35 -31.81
C GLN A 127 14.44 -16.47 -33.01
#